data_AF-A0A1D3K5I3-F1
#
_entry.id   AF-A0A1D3K5I3-F1
#
_cell.length_a   1.000
_cell.length_b   1.000
_cell.length_c   1.000
_cell.angle_alpha   90.00
_cell.angle_beta   90.00
_cell.angle_gamma   90.00
#
_symmetry.space_group_name_H-M   'P 1'
#
loop_
_entity.id
_entity.type
_entity.pdbx_description
1 polymer ?
#
loop_
_entity_poly.entity_id
_entity_poly.type
_entity_poly.pdbx_seq_one_letter_code
_entity_poly.pdbx_strand_id
1 'polypeptide(L)'
;MSQAAQWAMAEGFDDEVVLAAFFHDIGHLCGQGGANMGGYGVVSHERLGADYLRRVGFSERLARLVEYHVEAKRYLTFSQPDYYARLSEASRRTLAYQGGAMTPDEARAFEQDPLYAISLRLRHWDEQAKQAQVPVLDLQVLKAKAARLLVA
;
A
#
# COMPACT_ATOMS: atom_id res chain seq x y z
N MET A 1 -0.94 3.26 -7.88
CA MET A 1 -1.96 4.32 -7.75
C MET A 1 -1.34 5.71 -7.91
N SER A 2 -1.69 6.45 -8.97
CA SER A 2 -1.12 7.79 -9.25
C SER A 2 -1.36 8.78 -8.11
N GLN A 3 -2.61 8.89 -7.63
CA GLN A 3 -2.99 9.88 -6.62
C GLN A 3 -2.27 9.66 -5.28
N ALA A 4 -2.06 8.40 -4.87
CA ALA A 4 -1.31 8.09 -3.65
C ALA A 4 0.15 8.57 -3.73
N ALA A 5 0.79 8.40 -4.89
CA ALA A 5 2.14 8.93 -5.14
C ALA A 5 2.16 10.46 -5.16
N GLN A 6 1.12 11.10 -5.72
CA GLN A 6 0.97 12.56 -5.72
C GLN A 6 0.87 13.11 -4.29
N TRP A 7 0.12 12.44 -3.40
CA TRP A 7 0.06 12.81 -1.98
C TRP A 7 1.41 12.68 -1.28
N ALA A 8 2.10 11.55 -1.46
CA ALA A 8 3.44 11.34 -0.91
C ALA A 8 4.43 12.41 -1.37
N MET A 9 4.39 12.79 -2.65
CA MET A 9 5.22 13.86 -3.21
C MET A 9 4.86 15.24 -2.64
N ALA A 10 3.56 15.56 -2.55
CA ALA A 10 3.09 16.85 -2.03
C ALA A 10 3.47 17.06 -0.56
N GLU A 11 3.56 15.97 0.21
CA GLU A 11 4.01 15.99 1.61
C GLU A 11 5.54 15.92 1.77
N GLY A 12 6.30 15.88 0.67
CA GLY A 12 7.76 15.96 0.69
C GLY A 12 8.47 14.67 1.08
N PHE A 13 7.83 13.51 0.92
CA PHE A 13 8.47 12.22 1.19
C PHE A 13 9.50 11.82 0.13
N ASP A 14 10.44 10.95 0.53
CA ASP A 14 11.51 10.45 -0.32
C ASP A 14 11.02 9.56 -1.48
N ASP A 15 11.91 9.30 -2.44
CA ASP A 15 11.60 8.53 -3.65
C ASP A 15 11.12 7.10 -3.32
N GLU A 16 11.60 6.46 -2.24
CA GLU A 16 11.17 5.10 -1.89
C GLU A 16 9.73 5.10 -1.39
N VAL A 17 9.36 6.06 -0.54
CA VAL A 17 7.98 6.21 -0.05
C VAL A 17 7.03 6.58 -1.20
N VAL A 18 7.44 7.50 -2.08
CA VAL A 18 6.63 7.89 -3.25
C VAL A 18 6.38 6.68 -4.15
N LEU A 19 7.40 5.88 -4.44
CA LEU A 19 7.25 4.67 -5.24
C LEU A 19 6.47 3.58 -4.51
N ALA A 20 6.64 3.40 -3.20
CA ALA A 20 5.81 2.47 -2.42
C ALA A 20 4.32 2.85 -2.50
N ALA A 21 3.99 4.14 -2.34
CA ALA A 21 2.64 4.63 -2.52
C ALA A 21 2.13 4.41 -3.96
N PHE A 22 2.99 4.55 -4.96
CA PHE A 22 2.62 4.22 -6.34
C PHE A 22 2.40 2.71 -6.55
N PHE A 23 3.22 1.85 -5.97
CA PHE A 23 3.24 0.42 -6.22
C PHE A 23 2.42 -0.43 -5.24
N HIS A 24 1.79 0.13 -4.20
CA HIS A 24 1.14 -0.67 -3.15
C HIS A 24 0.16 -1.74 -3.66
N ASP A 25 -0.55 -1.48 -4.75
CA ASP A 25 -1.48 -2.41 -5.38
C ASP A 25 -0.90 -3.19 -6.58
N ILE A 26 0.39 -3.09 -6.88
CA ILE A 26 1.02 -3.72 -8.06
C ILE A 26 0.82 -5.24 -8.08
N GLY A 27 0.69 -5.88 -6.91
CA GLY A 27 0.46 -7.32 -6.81
C GLY A 27 -0.83 -7.80 -7.48
N HIS A 28 -1.83 -6.92 -7.66
CA HIS A 28 -3.01 -7.26 -8.47
C HIS A 28 -2.67 -7.52 -9.94
N LEU A 29 -1.58 -6.95 -10.46
CA LEU A 29 -1.07 -7.20 -11.81
C LEU A 29 -0.12 -8.42 -11.85
N CYS A 30 0.60 -8.68 -10.76
CA CYS A 30 1.55 -9.78 -10.67
C CYS A 30 0.89 -11.16 -10.52
N GLY A 31 -0.35 -11.20 -10.04
CA GLY A 31 -1.05 -12.43 -9.65
C GLY A 31 -1.95 -13.08 -10.70
N GLN A 32 -1.68 -12.93 -12.00
CA GLN A 32 -2.52 -13.57 -13.03
C GLN A 32 -2.56 -15.10 -12.85
N GLY A 33 -3.75 -15.64 -12.56
CA GLY A 33 -3.98 -17.07 -12.28
C GLY A 33 -4.02 -17.47 -10.80
N GLY A 34 -3.82 -16.53 -9.87
CA GLY A 34 -3.90 -16.79 -8.42
C GLY A 34 -5.32 -16.82 -7.85
N ALA A 35 -5.45 -17.23 -6.59
CA ALA A 35 -6.71 -17.15 -5.84
C ALA A 35 -7.24 -15.71 -5.79
N ASN A 36 -8.55 -15.54 -5.95
CA ASN A 36 -9.19 -14.23 -6.09
C ASN A 36 -10.14 -13.95 -4.90
N MET A 37 -10.17 -12.70 -4.45
CA MET A 37 -11.06 -12.21 -3.39
C MET A 37 -12.46 -11.84 -3.92
N GLY A 38 -13.12 -12.75 -4.64
CA GLY A 38 -14.50 -12.59 -5.11
C GLY A 38 -14.73 -11.41 -6.08
N GLY A 39 -13.78 -11.14 -6.96
CA GLY A 39 -13.77 -10.06 -7.94
C GLY A 39 -13.06 -8.79 -7.46
N TYR A 40 -12.70 -8.69 -6.18
CA TYR A 40 -12.13 -7.47 -5.58
C TYR A 40 -10.60 -7.43 -5.56
N GLY A 41 -9.92 -8.45 -6.09
CA GLY A 41 -8.46 -8.49 -6.16
C GLY A 41 -7.87 -9.90 -6.06
N VAL A 42 -6.55 -9.98 -6.09
CA VAL A 42 -5.78 -11.21 -5.88
C VAL A 42 -5.50 -11.38 -4.39
N VAL A 43 -5.67 -12.59 -3.85
CA VAL A 43 -5.31 -12.91 -2.46
C VAL A 43 -3.83 -12.60 -2.22
N SER A 44 -3.55 -11.93 -1.10
CA SER A 44 -2.20 -11.52 -0.69
C SER A 44 -1.45 -10.67 -1.72
N HIS A 45 -2.15 -9.71 -2.35
CA HIS A 45 -1.55 -8.83 -3.36
C HIS A 45 -0.42 -7.97 -2.78
N GLU A 46 -0.50 -7.63 -1.51
CA GLU A 46 0.55 -6.91 -0.79
C GLU A 46 1.87 -7.70 -0.79
N ARG A 47 1.81 -9.02 -0.57
CA ARG A 47 2.99 -9.90 -0.59
C ARG A 47 3.48 -10.13 -2.01
N LEU A 48 2.57 -10.43 -2.95
CA LEU A 48 2.93 -10.62 -4.36
C LEU A 48 3.60 -9.38 -4.95
N GLY A 49 3.11 -8.19 -4.61
CA GLY A 49 3.68 -6.92 -5.02
C GLY A 49 5.06 -6.69 -4.40
N ALA A 50 5.20 -6.88 -3.09
CA ALA A 50 6.47 -6.76 -2.40
C ALA A 50 7.53 -7.73 -2.94
N ASP A 51 7.18 -9.00 -3.14
CA ASP A 51 8.09 -10.02 -3.67
C ASP A 51 8.47 -9.77 -5.13
N TYR A 52 7.56 -9.21 -5.94
CA TYR A 52 7.91 -8.73 -7.26
C TYR A 52 8.94 -7.59 -7.18
N LEU A 53 8.70 -6.58 -6.32
CA LEU A 53 9.60 -5.43 -6.15
C LEU A 53 10.99 -5.83 -5.65
N ARG A 54 11.06 -6.76 -4.69
CA ARG A 54 12.34 -7.37 -4.24
C ARG A 54 13.07 -8.04 -5.39
N ARG A 55 12.38 -8.87 -6.19
CA ARG A 55 12.99 -9.59 -7.32
C ARG A 55 13.54 -8.68 -8.42
N VAL A 56 12.91 -7.53 -8.67
CA VAL A 56 13.39 -6.57 -9.68
C VAL A 56 14.47 -5.62 -9.14
N GLY A 57 14.83 -5.72 -7.85
CA GLY A 57 15.97 -5.02 -7.27
C GLY A 57 15.65 -3.79 -6.42
N PHE A 58 14.37 -3.54 -6.09
CA PHE A 58 14.06 -2.47 -5.13
C PHE A 58 14.46 -2.88 -3.70
N SER A 59 14.69 -1.87 -2.86
CA SER A 59 15.10 -2.07 -1.47
C SER A 59 14.03 -2.80 -0.64
N GLU A 60 14.50 -3.41 0.45
CA GLU A 60 13.60 -4.01 1.44
C GLU A 60 12.66 -2.98 2.07
N ARG A 61 13.11 -1.73 2.26
CA ARG A 61 12.27 -0.66 2.82
C ARG A 61 11.07 -0.38 1.93
N LEU A 62 11.29 -0.21 0.62
CA LEU A 62 10.21 0.04 -0.35
C LEU A 62 9.26 -1.16 -0.43
N ALA A 63 9.80 -2.37 -0.56
CA ALA A 63 8.99 -3.59 -0.64
C ALA A 63 8.14 -3.80 0.61
N ARG A 64 8.69 -3.59 1.81
CA ARG A 64 7.93 -3.70 3.07
C ARG A 64 6.84 -2.66 3.20
N LEU A 65 7.06 -1.43 2.75
CA LEU A 65 5.99 -0.42 2.72
C LEU A 65 4.82 -0.83 1.82
N VAL A 66 5.11 -1.49 0.69
CA VAL A 66 4.08 -2.10 -0.17
C VAL A 66 3.40 -3.25 0.55
N GLU A 67 4.14 -4.13 1.21
CA GLU A 67 3.54 -5.25 1.96
C GLU A 67 2.64 -4.79 3.12
N TYR A 68 3.06 -3.73 3.82
CA TYR A 68 2.43 -3.28 5.06
C TYR A 68 1.16 -2.46 4.87
N HIS A 69 0.81 -2.08 3.64
CA HIS A 69 -0.41 -1.29 3.42
C HIS A 69 -1.70 -2.06 3.78
N VAL A 70 -1.66 -3.40 3.84
CA VAL A 70 -2.78 -4.21 4.37
C VAL A 70 -2.77 -4.26 5.89
N GLU A 71 -1.61 -4.50 6.52
CA GLU A 71 -1.49 -4.47 7.97
C GLU A 71 -1.87 -3.10 8.55
N ALA A 72 -1.47 -2.01 7.89
CA ALA A 72 -1.90 -0.66 8.24
C ALA A 72 -3.43 -0.49 8.17
N LYS A 73 -4.12 -1.13 7.21
CA LYS A 73 -5.59 -1.14 7.16
C LYS A 73 -6.18 -1.84 8.39
N ARG A 74 -5.67 -3.05 8.69
CA ARG A 74 -6.14 -3.87 9.81
C ARG A 74 -5.93 -3.13 11.13
N TYR A 75 -4.76 -2.50 11.30
CA TYR A 75 -4.42 -1.69 12.46
C TYR A 75 -5.31 -0.46 12.60
N LEU A 76 -5.51 0.34 11.54
CA LEU A 76 -6.36 1.53 11.60
C LEU A 76 -7.81 1.15 11.92
N THR A 77 -8.28 0.01 11.41
CA THR A 77 -9.61 -0.51 11.73
C THR A 77 -9.74 -0.92 13.20
N PHE A 78 -8.67 -1.45 13.79
CA PHE A 78 -8.61 -1.77 15.23
C PHE A 78 -8.52 -0.51 16.10
N SER A 79 -7.59 0.39 15.78
CA SER A 79 -7.21 1.53 16.63
C SER A 79 -8.15 2.73 16.53
N GLN A 80 -8.89 2.89 15.43
CA GLN A 80 -9.77 4.03 15.20
C GLN A 80 -11.21 3.54 14.90
N PRO A 81 -12.16 3.72 15.83
CA PRO A 81 -13.54 3.24 15.68
C PRO A 81 -14.22 3.65 14.36
N ASP A 82 -13.97 4.88 13.91
CA ASP A 82 -14.60 5.43 12.69
C ASP A 82 -13.83 5.10 11.41
N TYR A 83 -12.72 4.38 11.48
CA TYR A 83 -11.91 4.08 10.28
C TYR A 83 -12.61 3.10 9.35
N TYR A 84 -13.30 2.09 9.90
CA TYR A 84 -14.04 1.12 9.08
C TYR A 84 -15.06 1.79 8.16
N ALA A 85 -15.75 2.84 8.65
CA ALA A 85 -16.74 3.58 7.88
C ALA A 85 -16.13 4.40 6.72
N ARG A 86 -14.84 4.77 6.84
CA ARG A 86 -14.10 5.53 5.82
C ARG A 86 -13.53 4.65 4.72
N LEU A 87 -13.48 3.33 4.92
CA LEU A 87 -13.01 2.40 3.91
C LEU A 87 -13.95 2.35 2.71
N SER A 88 -13.37 2.38 1.51
CA SER A 88 -14.12 2.07 0.28
C SER A 88 -14.80 0.69 0.37
N GLU A 89 -15.82 0.45 -0.47
CA GLU A 89 -16.50 -0.84 -0.50
C GLU A 89 -15.53 -2.02 -0.74
N ALA A 90 -14.62 -1.89 -1.72
CA ALA A 90 -13.61 -2.91 -2.00
C ALA A 90 -12.68 -3.14 -0.78
N SER A 91 -12.23 -2.07 -0.11
CA SER A 91 -11.39 -2.17 1.08
C SER A 91 -12.09 -2.90 2.24
N ARG A 92 -13.39 -2.67 2.43
CA ARG A 92 -14.21 -3.36 3.45
C ARG A 92 -14.40 -4.85 3.13
N ARG A 93 -14.71 -5.17 1.86
CA ARG A 93 -14.88 -6.56 1.42
C ARG A 93 -13.60 -7.36 1.57
N THR A 94 -12.47 -6.80 1.16
CA THR A 94 -11.15 -7.45 1.24
C THR A 94 -10.64 -7.60 2.67
N LEU A 95 -11.03 -6.71 3.60
CA LEU A 95 -10.61 -6.79 4.99
C LEU A 95 -10.97 -8.13 5.66
N ALA A 96 -12.15 -8.69 5.34
CA ALA A 96 -12.56 -9.98 5.87
C ALA A 96 -11.65 -11.14 5.40
N TYR A 97 -11.18 -11.08 4.15
CA TYR A 97 -10.22 -12.06 3.61
C TYR A 97 -8.80 -11.88 4.17
N GLN A 98 -8.51 -10.71 4.75
CA GLN A 98 -7.21 -10.35 5.28
C GLN A 98 -7.12 -10.52 6.81
N GLY A 99 -8.09 -11.22 7.43
CA GLY A 99 -8.07 -11.50 8.87
C GLY A 99 -8.73 -10.41 9.74
N GLY A 100 -9.44 -9.45 9.16
CA GLY A 100 -10.19 -8.45 9.92
C GLY A 100 -9.33 -7.39 10.61
N ALA A 101 -9.93 -6.66 11.54
CA ALA A 101 -9.19 -5.77 12.44
C ALA A 101 -8.16 -6.57 13.26
N MET A 102 -7.02 -5.95 13.57
CA MET A 102 -6.01 -6.58 14.40
C MET A 102 -6.53 -6.91 15.81
N THR A 103 -5.96 -7.95 16.40
CA THR A 103 -5.98 -8.20 17.85
C THR A 103 -5.03 -7.23 18.59
N PRO A 104 -5.18 -7.05 19.91
CA PRO A 104 -4.27 -6.20 20.68
C PRO A 104 -2.78 -6.60 20.58
N ASP A 105 -2.48 -7.90 20.45
CA ASP A 105 -1.09 -8.38 20.34
C ASP A 105 -0.52 -8.14 18.93
N GLU A 106 -1.33 -8.32 17.87
CA GLU A 106 -0.93 -7.92 16.50
C GLU A 106 -0.68 -6.41 16.42
N ALA A 107 -1.55 -5.60 17.02
CA ALA A 107 -1.40 -4.15 17.05
C ALA A 107 -0.11 -3.72 17.77
N ARG A 108 0.17 -4.32 18.94
CA ARG A 108 1.41 -4.04 19.70
C ARG A 108 2.66 -4.42 18.90
N ALA A 109 2.62 -5.54 18.16
CA ALA A 109 3.74 -5.95 17.30
C ALA A 109 3.91 -4.98 16.13
N PHE A 110 2.82 -4.53 15.51
CA PHE A 110 2.86 -3.59 14.39
C PHE A 110 3.38 -2.20 14.81
N GLU A 111 3.00 -1.71 15.99
CA GLU A 111 3.48 -0.44 16.56
C GLU A 111 5.00 -0.40 16.83
N GLN A 112 5.62 -1.56 17.02
CA GLN A 112 7.06 -1.68 17.25
C GLN A 112 7.90 -1.61 15.97
N ASP A 113 7.25 -1.69 14.81
CA ASP A 113 7.96 -1.64 13.53
C ASP A 113 8.42 -0.22 13.19
N PRO A 114 9.67 0.01 12.76
CA PRO A 114 10.14 1.34 12.38
C PRO A 114 9.36 1.95 11.20
N LEU A 115 8.70 1.12 10.38
CA LEU A 115 7.85 1.58 9.28
C LEU A 115 6.40 1.82 9.69
N TYR A 116 6.04 1.63 10.96
CA TYR A 116 4.67 1.80 11.48
C TYR A 116 4.04 3.13 11.04
N ALA A 117 4.65 4.25 11.43
CA ALA A 117 4.07 5.58 11.22
C ALA A 117 3.88 5.90 9.72
N ILE A 118 4.86 5.54 8.89
CA ILE A 118 4.79 5.80 7.45
C ILE A 118 3.82 4.84 6.75
N SER A 119 3.67 3.61 7.23
CA SER A 119 2.69 2.65 6.70
C SER A 119 1.26 3.12 6.95
N LEU A 120 0.99 3.70 8.13
CA LEU A 120 -0.30 4.36 8.41
C LEU A 120 -0.56 5.52 7.46
N ARG A 121 0.47 6.35 7.22
CA ARG A 121 0.34 7.51 6.34
C ARG A 121 0.08 7.08 4.90
N LEU A 122 0.79 6.07 4.40
CA LEU A 122 0.56 5.47 3.08
C LEU A 122 -0.86 4.94 2.95
N ARG A 123 -1.37 4.26 3.99
CA ARG A 123 -2.74 3.75 4.00
C ARG A 123 -3.79 4.86 3.95
N HIS A 124 -3.52 6.01 4.57
CA HIS A 124 -4.39 7.17 4.42
C HIS A 124 -4.40 7.71 2.99
N TRP A 125 -3.24 7.75 2.31
CA TRP A 125 -3.18 8.14 0.90
C TRP A 125 -3.90 7.16 -0.01
N ASP A 126 -3.79 5.85 0.24
CA ASP A 126 -4.56 4.81 -0.47
C ASP A 126 -6.06 5.11 -0.40
N GLU A 127 -6.63 5.30 0.80
CA GLU A 127 -8.07 5.61 0.91
C GLU A 127 -8.46 6.95 0.28
N GLN A 128 -7.58 7.96 0.29
CA GLN A 128 -7.84 9.26 -0.35
C GLN A 128 -7.70 9.23 -1.89
N ALA A 129 -6.92 8.29 -2.44
CA ALA A 129 -6.57 8.17 -3.86
C ALA A 129 -7.70 7.60 -4.74
N LYS A 130 -8.94 7.99 -4.47
CA LYS A 130 -10.18 7.46 -5.10
C LYS A 130 -11.03 8.56 -5.74
N GLN A 131 -10.46 9.74 -5.91
CA GLN A 131 -11.16 10.88 -6.49
C GLN A 131 -11.24 10.76 -8.01
N ALA A 132 -12.45 10.94 -8.56
CA ALA A 132 -12.63 11.04 -10.00
C ALA A 132 -12.07 12.37 -10.52
N GLN A 133 -11.72 12.42 -11.81
CA GLN A 133 -11.32 13.65 -12.52
C GLN A 133 -10.05 14.33 -12.01
N VAL A 134 -9.21 13.64 -11.23
CA VAL A 134 -7.87 14.12 -10.88
C VAL A 134 -6.88 13.75 -12.00
N PRO A 135 -6.10 14.72 -12.53
CA PRO A 135 -5.06 14.42 -13.53
C PRO A 135 -4.04 13.41 -13.00
N VAL A 136 -3.74 12.41 -13.82
CA VAL A 136 -2.70 11.42 -13.51
C VAL A 136 -1.32 12.06 -13.60
N LEU A 137 -0.42 11.62 -12.72
CA LEU A 137 0.98 12.00 -12.75
C LEU A 137 1.62 11.49 -14.05
N ASP A 138 2.48 12.30 -14.66
CA ASP A 138 3.31 11.84 -15.76
C ASP A 138 4.21 10.69 -15.29
N LEU A 139 4.06 9.52 -15.92
CA LEU A 139 4.82 8.33 -15.58
C LEU A 139 6.33 8.53 -15.75
N GLN A 140 6.78 9.48 -16.59
CA GLN A 140 8.22 9.77 -16.71
C GLN A 140 8.85 10.22 -15.38
N VAL A 141 8.08 10.94 -14.55
CA VAL A 141 8.54 11.36 -13.22
C VAL A 141 8.81 10.14 -12.34
N LEU A 142 7.89 9.18 -12.33
CA LEU A 142 8.02 7.96 -11.54
C LEU A 142 9.10 7.02 -12.10
N LYS A 143 9.21 6.90 -13.42
CA LYS A 143 10.27 6.13 -14.08
C LYS A 143 11.65 6.67 -13.72
N ALA A 144 11.83 7.99 -13.70
CA ALA A 144 13.10 8.61 -13.31
C ALA A 144 13.45 8.30 -11.84
N LYS A 145 12.48 8.36 -10.92
CA LYS A 145 12.67 7.96 -9.50
C LYS A 145 13.05 6.49 -9.39
N ALA A 146 12.32 5.60 -10.09
CA ALA A 146 12.57 4.17 -10.09
C ALA A 146 13.97 3.82 -10.62
N ALA A 147 14.37 4.44 -11.74
CA ALA A 147 15.70 4.22 -12.32
C ALA A 147 16.82 4.62 -11.36
N ARG A 148 16.67 5.73 -10.61
CA ARG A 148 17.66 6.14 -9.60
C ARG A 148 17.79 5.12 -8.46
N LEU A 149 16.68 4.60 -7.98
CA LEU A 149 16.66 3.64 -6.86
C LEU A 149 17.12 2.23 -7.24
N LEU A 150 17.02 1.85 -8.52
CA LEU A 150 17.48 0.54 -9.01
C LEU A 150 18.98 0.51 -9.37
N VAL A 151 19.63 1.66 -9.47
CA VAL A 151 21.06 1.80 -9.79
C VAL A 151 21.90 2.09 -8.52
N ALA A 152 21.25 2.39 -7.40
CA ALA A 152 21.87 2.65 -6.10
C ALA A 152 22.20 1.36 -5.36
#